data_AF-A0A9P7BYQ7-F1
#
_entry.id   AF-A0A9P7BYQ7-F1
#
_cell.length_a   1.000
_cell.length_b   1.000
_cell.length_c   1.000
_cell.angle_alpha   90.00
_cell.angle_beta   90.00
_cell.angle_gamma   90.00
#
_symmetry.space_group_name_H-M   'P 1'
#
loop_
_entity.id
_entity.type
_entity.pdbx_description
1 polymer ?
#
loop_
_entity_poly.entity_id
_entity_poly.type
_entity_poly.pdbx_seq_one_letter_code
_entity_poly.pdbx_strand_id
1 'polypeptide(L)' 'MDGKTVYVSIPISKLVAKRASDGICFFLFTPADGQLIFGNMFLRHFVVVYDFGTLPRIGLAPFVENQVSVLL' A
#
# COMPACT_ATOMS: atom_id res chain seq x y z
N MET A 1 21.80 -15.86 -1.77
CA MET A 1 20.69 -15.32 -2.56
C MET A 1 20.93 -13.83 -2.69
N ASP A 2 21.33 -13.37 -3.87
CA ASP A 2 21.57 -11.97 -4.16
C ASP A 2 20.20 -11.29 -4.41
N GLY A 3 19.43 -11.15 -3.32
CA GLY A 3 18.06 -10.66 -3.38
C GLY A 3 18.05 -9.16 -3.58
N LYS A 4 17.73 -8.71 -4.80
CA LYS A 4 17.52 -7.28 -5.08
C LYS A 4 16.43 -6.76 -4.13
N THR A 5 16.81 -5.82 -3.26
CA THR A 5 15.85 -5.13 -2.39
C THR A 5 14.93 -4.28 -3.25
N VAL A 6 13.62 -4.40 -3.03
CA VAL A 6 12.61 -3.57 -3.67
C VAL A 6 12.09 -2.58 -2.65
N TYR A 7 11.98 -1.32 -3.05
CA TYR A 7 11.44 -0.26 -2.23
C TYR A 7 10.08 0.18 -2.77
N VAL A 8 9.12 0.36 -1.88
CA VAL A 8 7.84 0.99 -2.18
C VAL A 8 7.67 2.23 -1.32
N SER A 9 7.00 3.25 -1.85
CA SER A 9 6.86 4.53 -1.16
C SER A 9 5.46 5.09 -1.38
N ILE A 10 4.88 5.64 -0.32
CA ILE A 10 3.58 6.31 -0.34
C ILE A 10 3.78 7.72 0.23
N PRO A 11 3.26 8.78 -0.43
CA PRO A 11 3.27 10.12 0.15
C PRO A 11 2.56 10.14 1.50
N ILE A 12 3.14 10.83 2.50
CA ILE A 12 2.54 10.95 3.86
C ILE A 12 1.11 11.51 3.79
N SER A 13 0.83 12.42 2.85
CA SER A 13 -0.51 12.97 2.64
C SER A 13 -1.58 11.91 2.33
N LYS A 14 -1.20 10.74 1.79
CA LYS A 14 -2.11 9.60 1.53
C LYS A 14 -2.27 8.65 2.73
N LEU A 15 -1.44 8.82 3.78
CA LEU A 15 -1.39 8.01 5.00
C LEU A 15 -1.98 8.73 6.23
N VAL A 16 -2.65 9.86 6.00
CA VAL A 16 -3.33 10.64 7.04
C VAL A 16 -4.81 10.64 6.72
N ALA A 17 -5.64 10.45 7.74
CA ALA A 17 -7.09 10.62 7.64
C ALA A 17 -7.56 11.75 8.54
N LYS A 18 -8.57 12.48 8.08
CA LYS A 18 -9.21 13.56 8.82
C LYS A 18 -10.53 13.07 9.41
N ARG A 19 -10.67 13.16 10.73
CA ARG A 19 -11.92 12.81 11.41
C ARG A 19 -12.99 13.85 11.07
N ALA A 20 -14.16 13.39 10.62
CA ALA A 20 -15.24 14.28 10.15
C ALA A 20 -15.84 15.16 11.26
N SER A 21 -15.82 14.71 12.51
CA SER A 21 -16.49 15.39 13.64
C SER A 21 -15.78 16.66 14.11
N ASP A 22 -14.44 16.68 14.07
CA ASP A 22 -13.63 17.78 14.63
C ASP A 22 -12.44 18.17 13.76
N GLY A 23 -12.28 17.52 12.61
CA GLY A 23 -11.22 17.83 11.67
C GLY A 23 -9.82 17.45 12.14
N ILE A 24 -9.68 16.69 13.23
CA ILE A 24 -8.39 16.21 13.71
C ILE A 24 -7.85 15.16 12.73
N CYS A 25 -6.59 15.34 12.34
CA CYS A 25 -5.87 14.40 11.51
C CYS A 25 -5.18 13.34 12.36
N PHE A 26 -5.25 12.10 11.93
CA PHE A 26 -4.53 10.99 12.55
C PHE A 26 -3.76 10.20 11.51
N PHE A 27 -2.64 9.64 11.93
CA PHE A 27 -1.80 8.80 11.09
C PHE A 27 -2.41 7.40 10.99
N LEU A 28 -2.44 6.83 9.80
CA LEU A 28 -3.05 5.52 9.54
C LEU A 28 -2.15 4.34 9.94
N PHE A 29 -0.93 4.61 10.45
CA PHE A 29 -0.14 3.61 11.16
C PHE A 29 -0.39 3.73 12.65
N THR A 30 -0.93 2.67 13.23
CA THR A 30 -1.12 2.52 14.67
C THR A 30 -0.04 1.62 15.24
N PRO A 31 0.34 1.79 16.52
CA PRO A 31 1.17 0.82 17.21
C PRO A 31 0.53 -0.58 17.14
N ALA A 32 1.37 -1.58 16.88
CA ALA A 32 1.01 -2.99 16.96
C ALA A 32 2.12 -3.70 17.76
N ASP A 33 1.74 -4.58 18.68
CA ASP A 33 2.66 -5.21 19.63
C ASP A 33 3.65 -6.15 18.91
N GLY A 34 4.79 -5.60 18.50
CA GLY A 34 5.90 -6.34 17.88
C GLY A 34 5.63 -6.84 16.45
N GLN A 35 4.51 -6.43 15.82
CA GLN A 35 4.13 -6.88 14.49
C GLN A 35 4.07 -5.72 13.50
N LEU A 36 4.62 -5.93 12.31
CA LEU A 36 4.44 -5.02 11.18
C LEU A 36 3.33 -5.55 10.28
N ILE A 37 2.17 -4.90 10.31
CA ILE A 37 1.00 -5.29 9.54
C ILE A 37 0.71 -4.24 8.47
N PHE A 38 0.75 -4.64 7.21
CA PHE A 38 0.31 -3.80 6.09
C PHE A 38 -1.18 -4.02 5.83
N GLY A 39 -2.02 -3.18 6.45
CA GLY A 39 -3.47 -3.19 6.25
C GLY A 39 -3.92 -2.55 4.93
N ASN A 40 -5.24 -2.55 4.69
CA ASN A 40 -5.82 -2.04 3.44
C ASN A 40 -5.45 -0.58 3.12
N MET A 41 -5.26 0.27 4.13
CA MET A 41 -4.89 1.68 3.96
C MET A 41 -3.49 1.85 3.36
N PHE A 42 -2.60 0.87 3.58
CA PHE A 42 -1.32 0.80 2.89
C PHE A 42 -1.47 0.15 1.52
N LEU A 43 -2.13 -1.02 1.45
CA LEU A 43 -2.20 -1.84 0.24
C LEU A 43 -2.99 -1.19 -0.91
N ARG A 44 -3.98 -0.33 -0.63
CA ARG A 44 -4.78 0.37 -1.65
C ARG A 44 -3.97 1.26 -2.61
N HIS A 45 -2.71 1.55 -2.26
CA HIS A 45 -1.81 2.33 -3.09
C HIS A 45 -1.05 1.48 -4.11
N PHE A 46 -1.29 0.17 -4.13
CA PHE A 46 -0.65 -0.78 -5.02
C PHE A 46 -1.66 -1.75 -5.63
N VAL A 47 -1.34 -2.24 -6.82
CA VAL A 47 -1.82 -3.55 -7.27
C VAL A 47 -0.96 -4.60 -6.59
N VAL A 48 -1.60 -5.44 -5.78
CA VAL A 48 -0.93 -6.47 -4.98
C VAL A 48 -1.21 -7.83 -5.64
N VAL A 49 -0.14 -8.55 -5.99
CA VAL A 49 -0.23 -9.89 -6.55
C VAL A 49 0.28 -10.89 -5.52
N TYR A 50 -0.60 -11.79 -5.10
CA TYR A 50 -0.24 -12.94 -4.28
C TYR A 50 -0.04 -14.15 -5.20
N ASP A 51 1.21 -14.48 -5.51
CA ASP A 51 1.54 -15.65 -6.34
C ASP A 51 1.82 -16.84 -5.41
N PHE A 52 0.87 -17.77 -5.37
CA PHE A 52 0.95 -19.02 -4.59
C PHE A 52 1.52 -20.19 -5.40
N GLY A 53 2.22 -19.91 -6.51
CA GLY A 53 2.89 -20.93 -7.32
C GLY A 53 4.01 -21.65 -6.56
N THR A 54 4.84 -22.39 -7.30
CA THR A 54 5.87 -23.28 -6.73
C THR A 54 6.90 -22.54 -5.86
N LEU A 55 7.11 -21.24 -6.12
CA LEU A 55 7.86 -20.34 -5.26
C LEU A 55 6.95 -19.16 -4.84
N PRO A 56 6.35 -19.22 -3.64
CA PRO A 56 5.43 -18.20 -3.17
C PRO A 56 6.09 -16.82 -3.11
N ARG A 57 5.41 -15.80 -3.63
CA ARG A 57 5.91 -14.41 -3.67
C ARG A 57 4.79 -13.39 -3.69
N ILE A 58 5.15 -12.15 -3.33
CA ILE A 58 4.27 -10.99 -3.36
C ILE A 58 4.84 -9.98 -4.36
N GLY A 59 4.03 -9.57 -5.32
CA GLY A 59 4.34 -8.47 -6.24
C GLY A 59 3.59 -7.20 -5.85
N LEU A 60 4.26 -6.05 -6.00
CA LEU A 60 3.68 -4.73 -5.76
C LEU A 60 3.94 -3.84 -6.98
N ALA A 61 2.88 -3.28 -7.56
CA ALA A 61 2.98 -2.25 -8.59
C ALA A 61 2.21 -1.00 -8.12
N PRO A 62 2.72 0.23 -8.33
CA PRO A 62 2.01 1.45 -7.95
C PRO A 62 0.62 1.51 -8.59
N PHE A 63 -0.41 1.84 -7.81
CA PHE A 63 -1.73 2.12 -8.34
C PHE A 63 -1.78 3.56 -8.85
N VAL A 64 -2.05 3.74 -10.15
CA VAL A 64 -2.16 5.05 -10.81
C VAL A 64 -3.62 5.30 -11.13
N GLU A 65 -4.21 6.32 -10.51
CA GLU A 65 -5.66 6.58 -10.55
C GLU A 65 -6.16 7.21 -11.88
N ASN A 66 -5.29 7.35 -12.90
CA ASN A 66 -5.63 7.94 -14.19
C ASN A 66 -4.85 7.28 -15.35
N GLN A 67 -5.43 6.26 -16.00
CA GLN A 67 -5.34 5.99 -17.45
C GLN A 67 -6.39 4.95 -17.83
N VAL A 68 -7.65 5.38 -18.01
CA VAL A 68 -8.56 4.68 -18.92
C VAL A 68 -8.58 5.49 -20.22
N SER A 69 -7.69 5.11 -21.12
CA SER A 69 -7.87 5.32 -22.57
C SER A 69 -7.52 4.00 -23.22
N VAL A 70 -8.35 2.98 -22.98
CA VAL A 70 -8.41 1.87 -23.92
C VAL A 70 -9.18 2.43 -25.12
N LEU A 71 -8.44 2.99 -26.09
CA LEU A 71 -8.93 3.13 -27.45
C LEU A 71 -9.06 1.70 -28.01
N LEU A 72 -10.28 1.20 -28.07
CA LEU A 72 -10.67 0.12 -28.97
C LEU A 72 -11.05 0.75 -30.32
#